data_AF-A0A7C0Z559-F1
#
_entry.id   AF-A0A7C0Z559-F1
#
_cell.length_a   1.000
_cell.length_b   1.000
_cell.length_c   1.000
_cell.angle_alpha   90.00
_cell.angle_beta   90.00
_cell.angle_gamma   90.00
#
_symmetry.space_group_name_H-M   'P 1'
#
loop_
_entity.id
_entity.type
_entity.pdbx_description
1 polymer ?
#
loop_
_entity_poly.entity_id
_entity_poly.type
_entity_poly.pdbx_seq_one_letter_code
_entity_poly.pdbx_strand_id
1 'polypeptide(L)'
;VLGHYNSCDPEVIKQHLEWISDAYIDFIVICWYGYTSYKFINDTAHQVFEVAKNVSTNVKLCIAVEPFNETEKGYDYAGIYNYVWNNFVKPYEPFYFHYQGKPLLLFYQGKYLVQNGNFPKNNTFTIEIFGHEEYCTWVYGYAEELRVDGPYPRKQTV
;
A
#
# COMPACT_ATOMS: atom_id res chain seq x y z
N VAL A 1 21.20 11.97 -4.84
CA VAL A 1 20.36 12.83 -5.71
C VAL A 1 19.54 13.82 -4.88
N LEU A 2 18.70 13.41 -3.92
CA LEU A 2 17.95 14.35 -3.04
C LEU A 2 18.53 14.54 -1.63
N GLY A 3 19.58 13.79 -1.24
CA GLY A 3 20.19 13.89 0.09
C GLY A 3 19.29 13.37 1.21
N HIS A 4 19.42 13.95 2.41
CA HIS A 4 18.50 13.69 3.53
C HIS A 4 17.20 14.45 3.28
N TYR A 5 16.20 13.77 2.73
CA TYR A 5 14.92 14.37 2.37
C TYR A 5 13.83 14.11 3.42
N ASN A 6 12.79 14.94 3.38
CA ASN A 6 11.55 14.75 4.14
C ASN A 6 10.52 14.06 3.24
N SER A 7 10.03 12.89 3.62
CA SER A 7 9.04 12.14 2.84
C SER A 7 7.70 12.87 2.68
N CYS A 8 7.41 13.87 3.52
CA CYS A 8 6.20 14.70 3.44
C CYS A 8 6.42 16.00 2.63
N ASP A 9 7.61 16.21 2.05
CA ASP A 9 7.87 17.37 1.19
C ASP A 9 7.22 17.14 -0.20
N PRO A 10 6.30 18.02 -0.65
CA PRO A 10 5.62 17.85 -1.93
C PRO A 10 6.55 17.82 -3.15
N GLU A 11 7.68 18.55 -3.14
CA GLU A 11 8.61 18.55 -4.28
C GLU A 11 9.41 17.25 -4.34
N VAL A 12 9.74 16.67 -3.17
CA VAL A 12 10.37 15.35 -3.08
C VAL A 12 9.42 14.27 -3.60
N ILE A 13 8.16 14.30 -3.15
CA ILE A 13 7.13 13.35 -3.60
C ILE A 13 6.92 13.47 -5.10
N LYS A 14 6.78 14.69 -5.62
CA LYS A 14 6.64 14.94 -7.06
C LYS A 14 7.81 14.34 -7.83
N GLN A 15 9.04 14.61 -7.39
CA GLN A 15 10.23 14.09 -8.04
C GLN A 15 10.27 12.55 -8.02
N HIS A 16 9.85 11.91 -6.92
CA HIS A 16 9.75 10.46 -6.85
C HIS A 16 8.70 9.92 -7.83
N LEU A 17 7.52 10.55 -7.92
CA LEU A 17 6.48 10.13 -8.87
C LEU A 17 6.94 10.27 -10.32
N GLU A 18 7.71 11.30 -10.66
CA GLU A 18 8.35 11.44 -11.97
C GLU A 18 9.30 10.27 -12.25
N TRP A 19 10.22 9.95 -11.32
CA TRP A 19 11.15 8.83 -11.51
C TRP A 19 10.47 7.47 -11.60
N ILE A 20 9.40 7.25 -10.82
CA ILE A 20 8.62 6.01 -10.87
C ILE A 20 7.93 5.89 -12.23
N SER A 21 7.39 6.99 -12.75
CA SER A 21 6.77 7.05 -14.08
C SER A 21 7.80 6.77 -15.18
N ASP A 22 8.95 7.44 -15.13
CA ASP A 22 10.06 7.26 -16.09
C ASP A 22 10.64 5.83 -16.07
N ALA A 23 10.54 5.16 -14.92
CA ALA A 23 10.91 3.76 -14.77
C ALA A 23 9.84 2.77 -15.27
N TYR A 24 8.72 3.25 -15.81
CA TYR A 24 7.57 2.46 -16.28
C TYR A 24 6.98 1.57 -15.18
N ILE A 25 6.94 2.08 -13.94
CA ILE A 25 6.27 1.40 -12.82
C ILE A 25 4.83 1.91 -12.74
N ASP A 26 3.88 0.98 -12.89
CA ASP A 26 2.44 1.30 -12.99
C ASP A 26 1.83 1.81 -11.68
N PHE A 27 2.31 1.31 -10.54
CA PHE A 27 1.77 1.67 -9.23
C PHE A 27 2.79 1.50 -8.12
N ILE A 28 2.54 2.17 -6.99
CA ILE A 28 3.27 1.99 -5.74
C ILE A 28 2.35 1.65 -4.58
N VAL A 29 2.92 0.97 -3.59
CA VAL A 29 2.28 0.60 -2.34
C VAL A 29 2.80 1.52 -1.24
N ILE A 30 1.90 2.20 -0.53
CA ILE A 30 2.23 3.12 0.56
C ILE A 30 2.05 2.38 1.89
N CYS A 31 3.16 2.08 2.57
CA CYS A 31 3.15 1.58 3.94
C CYS A 31 2.51 2.61 4.88
N TRP A 32 1.43 2.20 5.54
CA TRP A 32 0.60 3.10 6.34
C TRP A 32 0.35 2.50 7.73
N TYR A 33 0.84 3.21 8.74
CA TYR A 33 0.73 2.84 10.15
C TYR A 33 -0.49 3.49 10.81
N GLY A 34 -1.62 3.45 10.11
CA GLY A 34 -2.90 3.87 10.65
C GLY A 34 -3.06 5.36 10.94
N TYR A 35 -4.23 5.71 11.47
CA TYR A 35 -4.63 7.09 11.74
C TYR A 35 -4.51 7.50 13.22
N THR A 36 -4.12 6.60 14.12
CA THR A 36 -4.11 6.87 15.57
C THR A 36 -2.73 7.13 16.15
N SER A 37 -1.71 6.39 15.71
CA SER A 37 -0.44 6.31 16.45
C SER A 37 0.72 7.03 15.76
N TYR A 38 0.71 7.13 14.43
CA TYR A 38 1.82 7.68 13.64
C TYR A 38 1.36 8.80 12.72
N LYS A 39 1.06 9.97 13.32
CA LYS A 39 0.49 11.13 12.60
C LYS A 39 1.32 11.52 11.38
N PHE A 40 2.65 11.59 11.51
CA PHE A 40 3.52 11.97 10.38
C PHE A 40 3.39 11.01 9.19
N ILE A 41 3.31 9.71 9.45
CA ILE A 41 3.15 8.70 8.38
C ILE A 41 1.78 8.85 7.72
N ASN A 42 0.73 9.06 8.51
CA ASN A 42 -0.61 9.31 7.99
C ASN A 42 -0.67 10.58 7.13
N ASP A 43 -0.13 11.70 7.65
CA ASP A 43 -0.05 12.97 6.93
C ASP A 43 0.75 12.82 5.63
N THR A 44 1.87 12.08 5.68
CA THR A 44 2.70 11.79 4.51
C THR A 44 1.93 10.99 3.47
N ALA A 45 1.18 9.95 3.87
CA ALA A 45 0.35 9.18 2.95
C ALA A 45 -0.67 10.09 2.24
N HIS A 46 -1.37 10.94 2.99
CA HIS A 46 -2.26 11.96 2.42
C HIS A 46 -1.55 12.89 1.44
N GLN A 47 -0.36 13.37 1.81
CA GLN A 47 0.44 14.25 0.95
C GLN A 47 0.83 13.56 -0.37
N VAL A 48 1.14 12.26 -0.36
CA VAL A 48 1.45 11.51 -1.59
C VAL A 48 0.25 11.48 -2.53
N PHE A 49 -0.95 11.21 -2.02
CA PHE A 49 -2.18 11.23 -2.83
C PHE A 49 -2.51 12.63 -3.35
N GLU A 50 -2.37 13.67 -2.52
CA GLU A 50 -2.58 15.06 -2.95
C GLU A 50 -1.60 15.48 -4.04
N VAL A 51 -0.31 15.17 -3.90
CA VAL A 51 0.69 15.49 -4.93
C VAL A 51 0.41 14.72 -6.21
N ALA A 52 0.12 13.41 -6.14
CA ALA A 52 -0.23 12.60 -7.31
C ALA A 52 -1.41 13.20 -8.10
N LYS A 53 -2.44 13.65 -7.39
CA LYS A 53 -3.56 14.38 -7.98
C LYS A 53 -3.15 15.71 -8.61
N ASN A 54 -2.40 16.53 -7.88
CA ASN A 54 -2.01 17.87 -8.32
C ASN A 54 -1.09 17.85 -9.56
N VAL A 55 -0.20 16.86 -9.66
CA VAL A 55 0.69 16.70 -10.81
C VAL A 55 0.07 15.83 -11.91
N SER A 56 -1.11 15.26 -11.66
CA SER A 56 -1.82 14.37 -12.59
C SER A 56 -0.95 13.22 -13.12
N THR A 57 -0.29 12.51 -12.19
CA THR A 57 0.58 11.37 -12.55
C THR A 57 -0.21 10.18 -13.10
N ASN A 58 0.44 9.38 -13.95
CA ASN A 58 -0.04 8.07 -14.39
C ASN A 58 0.21 6.96 -13.36
N VAL A 59 1.13 7.16 -12.40
CA VAL A 59 1.45 6.19 -11.34
C VAL A 59 0.26 6.05 -10.39
N LYS A 60 -0.27 4.83 -10.25
CA LYS A 60 -1.35 4.55 -9.30
C LYS A 60 -0.81 4.32 -7.88
N LEU A 61 -1.67 4.52 -6.89
CA LEU A 61 -1.34 4.42 -5.48
C LEU A 61 -2.27 3.42 -4.79
N CYS A 62 -1.75 2.64 -3.85
CA CYS A 62 -2.60 1.88 -2.93
C CYS A 62 -1.99 1.84 -1.53
N ILE A 63 -2.82 1.52 -0.53
CA ILE A 63 -2.41 1.45 0.86
C ILE A 63 -2.03 0.02 1.25
N ALA A 64 -0.92 -0.10 1.98
CA ALA A 64 -0.58 -1.26 2.79
C ALA A 64 -0.77 -0.92 4.27
N VAL A 65 -1.67 -1.63 4.94
CA VAL A 65 -1.88 -1.50 6.39
C VAL A 65 -0.75 -2.21 7.11
N GLU A 66 0.05 -1.44 7.83
CA GLU A 66 1.11 -1.91 8.72
C GLU A 66 0.59 -2.08 10.15
N PRO A 67 1.30 -2.78 11.04
CA PRO A 67 0.88 -2.87 12.45
C PRO A 67 1.11 -1.53 13.19
N PHE A 68 0.06 -0.91 13.75
CA PHE A 68 0.17 0.44 14.35
C PHE A 68 -0.51 0.68 15.70
N ASN A 69 -1.27 -0.28 16.21
CA ASN A 69 -1.90 -0.22 17.54
C ASN A 69 -2.23 -1.64 18.01
N GLU A 70 -1.24 -2.53 17.90
CA GLU A 70 -1.41 -3.95 18.18
C GLU A 70 -2.02 -4.18 19.57
N THR A 71 -3.13 -4.91 19.58
CA THR A 71 -3.69 -5.48 20.78
C THR A 71 -3.87 -6.98 20.58
N GLU A 72 -3.84 -7.75 21.67
CA GLU A 72 -4.14 -9.19 21.60
C GLU A 72 -5.58 -9.47 21.12
N LYS A 73 -6.45 -8.47 21.16
CA LYS A 73 -7.84 -8.54 20.67
C LYS A 73 -7.97 -8.25 19.18
N GLY A 74 -6.84 -8.02 18.48
CA GLY A 74 -6.82 -7.65 17.08
C GLY A 74 -7.04 -6.16 16.85
N TYR A 75 -7.61 -5.83 15.70
CA TYR A 75 -7.77 -4.47 15.19
C TYR A 75 -9.24 -4.10 14.96
N ASP A 76 -9.53 -2.80 14.96
CA ASP A 76 -10.80 -2.28 14.43
C ASP A 76 -10.76 -2.27 12.89
N TYR A 77 -11.01 -3.44 12.29
CA TYR A 77 -11.00 -3.59 10.83
C TYR A 77 -12.07 -2.72 10.15
N ALA A 78 -13.25 -2.57 10.76
CA ALA A 78 -14.30 -1.71 10.21
C ALA A 78 -13.84 -0.25 10.16
N GLY A 79 -13.21 0.24 11.24
CA GLY A 79 -12.58 1.55 11.30
C GLY A 79 -11.49 1.73 10.24
N ILE A 80 -10.60 0.74 10.08
CA ILE A 80 -9.54 0.74 9.06
C ILE A 80 -10.14 0.83 7.65
N TYR A 81 -11.08 -0.05 7.30
CA TYR A 81 -11.69 -0.07 5.97
C TYR A 81 -12.43 1.25 5.67
N ASN A 82 -13.19 1.76 6.64
CA ASN A 82 -13.91 3.02 6.48
C ASN A 82 -12.94 4.20 6.36
N TYR A 83 -11.86 4.21 7.13
CA TYR A 83 -10.85 5.26 7.03
C TYR A 83 -10.20 5.24 5.65
N VAL A 84 -9.69 4.09 5.21
CA VAL A 84 -9.03 3.97 3.91
C VAL A 84 -9.97 4.35 2.77
N TRP A 85 -11.22 3.88 2.81
CA TRP A 85 -12.21 4.22 1.79
C TRP A 85 -12.48 5.72 1.73
N ASN A 86 -12.78 6.35 2.88
CA ASN A 86 -13.20 7.75 2.92
C ASN A 86 -12.05 8.74 2.70
N ASN A 87 -10.81 8.34 3.00
CA ASN A 87 -9.66 9.23 3.01
C ASN A 87 -8.68 8.99 1.85
N PHE A 88 -8.61 7.78 1.28
CA PHE A 88 -7.67 7.47 0.20
C PHE A 88 -8.37 6.98 -1.07
N VAL A 89 -9.35 6.10 -0.98
CA VAL A 89 -10.00 5.58 -2.20
C VAL A 89 -10.95 6.61 -2.80
N LYS A 90 -11.99 7.00 -2.06
CA LYS A 90 -13.08 7.84 -2.57
C LYS A 90 -12.59 9.22 -3.06
N PRO A 91 -11.68 9.93 -2.36
CA PRO A 91 -11.22 11.25 -2.80
C PRO A 91 -10.26 11.21 -3.99
N TYR A 92 -9.59 10.07 -4.23
CA TYR A 92 -8.53 9.92 -5.22
C TYR A 92 -8.76 8.72 -6.14
N GLU A 93 -10.02 8.36 -6.41
CA GLU A 93 -10.39 7.16 -7.17
C GLU A 93 -9.62 7.02 -8.50
N PRO A 94 -9.44 8.08 -9.31
CA PRO A 94 -8.69 7.99 -10.56
C PRO A 94 -7.20 7.64 -10.37
N PHE A 95 -6.65 7.88 -9.19
CA PHE A 95 -5.24 7.64 -8.83
C PHE A 95 -5.08 6.39 -7.97
N TYR A 96 -6.17 5.81 -7.46
CA TYR A 96 -6.11 4.62 -6.62
C TYR A 96 -6.02 3.36 -7.47
N PHE A 97 -5.08 2.47 -7.15
CA PHE A 97 -4.87 1.23 -7.91
C PHE A 97 -6.00 0.23 -7.65
N HIS A 98 -6.58 -0.28 -8.73
CA HIS A 98 -7.62 -1.29 -8.70
C HIS A 98 -7.07 -2.64 -9.18
N TYR A 99 -7.29 -3.68 -8.40
CA TYR A 99 -6.90 -5.05 -8.71
C TYR A 99 -8.14 -5.94 -8.70
N GLN A 100 -8.32 -6.76 -9.74
CA GLN A 100 -9.50 -7.62 -9.89
C GLN A 100 -10.84 -6.87 -9.79
N GLY A 101 -10.88 -5.64 -10.30
CA GLY A 101 -12.10 -4.82 -10.38
C GLY A 101 -12.48 -4.06 -9.10
N LYS A 102 -11.62 -4.07 -8.05
CA LYS A 102 -11.85 -3.32 -6.80
C LYS A 102 -10.57 -2.62 -6.34
N PRO A 103 -10.66 -1.58 -5.49
CA PRO A 103 -9.48 -0.96 -4.90
C PRO A 103 -8.64 -1.99 -4.17
N LEU A 104 -7.33 -2.00 -4.42
CA LEU A 104 -6.39 -2.88 -3.72
C LEU A 104 -6.12 -2.34 -2.31
N LEU A 105 -6.21 -3.20 -1.30
CA LEU A 105 -5.77 -2.90 0.05
C LEU A 105 -4.94 -4.06 0.57
N LEU A 106 -3.67 -3.79 0.86
CA LEU A 106 -2.77 -4.80 1.38
C LEU A 106 -2.73 -4.75 2.91
N PHE A 107 -2.45 -5.89 3.53
CA PHE A 107 -2.16 -5.99 4.96
C PHE A 107 -0.81 -6.67 5.15
N TYR A 108 0.06 -6.07 5.96
CA TYR A 108 1.31 -6.73 6.34
C TYR A 108 1.01 -7.91 7.25
N GLN A 109 1.87 -8.93 7.23
CA GLN A 109 1.78 -10.15 8.04
C GLN A 109 2.02 -9.94 9.56
N GLY A 110 1.41 -8.92 10.17
CA GLY A 110 1.48 -8.69 11.60
C GLY A 110 0.72 -9.75 12.39
N LYS A 111 1.35 -10.27 13.46
CA LYS A 111 0.81 -11.31 14.35
C LYS A 111 -0.65 -11.06 14.74
N TYR A 112 -0.95 -9.84 15.17
CA TYR A 112 -2.31 -9.45 15.59
C TYR A 112 -3.13 -8.80 14.47
N LEU A 113 -2.48 -8.37 13.39
CA LEU A 113 -3.12 -7.69 12.26
C LEU A 113 -3.82 -8.66 11.30
N VAL A 114 -3.19 -9.80 10.98
CA VAL A 114 -3.78 -10.77 10.05
C VAL A 114 -3.98 -12.15 10.67
N GLN A 115 -3.47 -12.42 11.88
CA GLN A 115 -3.71 -13.64 12.67
C GLN A 115 -3.60 -14.93 11.83
N ASN A 116 -2.42 -15.16 11.24
CA ASN A 116 -2.14 -16.28 10.33
C ASN A 116 -3.08 -16.32 9.10
N GLY A 117 -3.40 -15.14 8.57
CA GLY A 117 -4.31 -14.94 7.44
C GLY A 117 -5.81 -14.95 7.80
N ASN A 118 -6.17 -15.22 9.05
CA ASN A 118 -7.55 -15.25 9.52
C ASN A 118 -7.96 -13.93 10.19
N PHE A 119 -8.41 -12.97 9.39
CA PHE A 119 -8.95 -11.70 9.88
C PHE A 119 -10.24 -11.31 9.11
N PRO A 120 -11.08 -10.41 9.68
CA PRO A 120 -12.29 -9.93 9.01
C PRO A 120 -11.95 -9.20 7.71
N LYS A 121 -12.25 -9.82 6.57
CA LYS A 121 -12.15 -9.22 5.24
C LYS A 121 -13.50 -8.60 4.84
N ASN A 122 -13.50 -7.44 4.17
CA ASN A 122 -14.71 -6.89 3.58
C ASN A 122 -14.72 -7.04 2.05
N ASN A 123 -15.91 -6.98 1.44
CA ASN A 123 -16.07 -7.20 0.00
C ASN A 123 -15.83 -5.93 -0.86
N THR A 124 -15.59 -4.78 -0.21
CA THR A 124 -15.36 -3.49 -0.89
C THR A 124 -13.99 -3.43 -1.57
N PHE A 125 -13.00 -4.12 -1.01
CA PHE A 125 -11.62 -4.12 -1.50
C PHE A 125 -11.27 -5.48 -2.11
N THR A 126 -10.26 -5.48 -2.97
CA THR A 126 -9.44 -6.68 -3.18
C THR A 126 -8.38 -6.67 -2.10
N ILE A 127 -8.40 -7.68 -1.23
CA ILE A 127 -7.53 -7.75 -0.04
C ILE A 127 -6.43 -8.77 -0.29
N GLU A 128 -5.19 -8.30 -0.21
CA GLU A 128 -4.00 -9.13 -0.31
C GLU A 128 -3.19 -9.05 1.00
N ILE A 129 -2.45 -10.11 1.31
CA ILE A 129 -1.55 -10.15 2.47
C ILE A 129 -0.13 -10.16 1.92
N PHE A 130 0.72 -9.25 2.40
CA PHE A 130 2.11 -9.20 1.98
C PHE A 130 3.08 -9.51 3.12
N GLY A 131 4.14 -10.26 2.78
CA GLY A 131 5.08 -10.79 3.75
C GLY A 131 5.83 -12.03 3.25
N HIS A 132 6.43 -12.78 4.15
CA HIS A 132 7.19 -14.00 3.92
C HIS A 132 6.51 -15.27 4.47
N GLU A 133 5.38 -15.15 5.16
CA GLU A 133 4.65 -16.30 5.69
C GLU A 133 3.85 -17.04 4.59
N GLU A 134 3.62 -18.34 4.76
CA GLU A 134 2.97 -19.18 3.74
C GLU A 134 1.55 -18.72 3.34
N TYR A 135 0.86 -18.01 4.24
CA TYR A 135 -0.46 -17.44 3.98
C TYR A 135 -0.42 -16.09 3.24
N CYS A 136 0.76 -15.53 2.99
CA CYS A 136 0.91 -14.29 2.23
C CYS A 136 0.68 -14.55 0.75
N THR A 137 -0.16 -13.72 0.14
CA THR A 137 -0.45 -13.80 -1.29
C THR A 137 0.58 -13.02 -2.12
N TRP A 138 1.21 -12.02 -1.51
CA TRP A 138 2.27 -11.21 -2.13
C TRP A 138 3.57 -11.36 -1.32
N VAL A 139 4.62 -11.87 -1.95
CA VAL A 139 5.89 -12.12 -1.26
C VAL A 139 6.65 -10.82 -1.03
N TYR A 140 7.06 -10.58 0.22
CA TYR A 140 7.89 -9.47 0.66
C TYR A 140 8.72 -9.86 1.90
N GLY A 141 10.06 -9.83 1.79
CA GLY A 141 10.96 -10.18 2.89
C GLY A 141 12.10 -11.11 2.47
N TYR A 142 12.78 -11.71 3.45
CA TYR A 142 14.00 -12.50 3.23
C TYR A 142 13.75 -13.68 2.29
N ALA A 143 14.35 -13.56 1.10
CA ALA A 143 14.29 -14.50 -0.01
C ALA A 143 15.23 -15.71 0.16
N GLU A 144 15.82 -15.95 1.34
CA GLU A 144 16.73 -17.10 1.51
C GLU A 144 15.98 -18.44 1.34
N GLU A 145 14.67 -18.48 1.61
CA GLU A 145 13.83 -19.66 1.39
C GLU A 145 12.91 -19.55 0.15
N LEU A 146 12.85 -18.37 -0.48
CA LEU A 146 12.07 -18.12 -1.70
C LEU A 146 13.02 -17.84 -2.86
N ARG A 147 13.85 -18.83 -3.21
CA ARG A 147 14.44 -18.89 -4.55
C ARG A 147 13.31 -19.07 -5.55
N VAL A 148 12.85 -17.97 -6.13
CA VAL A 148 12.11 -18.02 -7.38
C VAL A 148 13.13 -18.32 -8.47
N ASP A 149 13.33 -19.61 -8.75
CA ASP A 149 14.17 -20.06 -9.87
C ASP A 149 13.48 -19.70 -11.19
N GLY A 150 13.83 -18.52 -11.71
CA GLY A 150 13.50 -18.08 -13.07
C GLY A 150 12.63 -16.83 -13.14
N PRO A 151 12.71 -16.08 -14.26
CA PRO A 151 11.85 -14.93 -14.48
C PRO A 151 10.39 -15.38 -14.51
N TYR A 152 9.53 -14.76 -13.68
CA TYR A 152 8.09 -14.91 -13.84
C TYR A 152 7.71 -14.33 -15.22
N PRO A 153 7.20 -15.13 -16.17
CA PRO A 153 6.89 -14.63 -17.49
C PRO A 153 5.78 -13.59 -17.37
N ARG A 154 6.13 -12.32 -17.65
CA ARG A 154 5.12 -11.29 -17.92
C ARG A 154 4.43 -11.68 -19.20
N LYS A 155 3.22 -12.26 -19.10
CA LYS A 155 2.31 -12.32 -20.25
C LYS A 155 1.91 -10.88 -20.56
N GLN A 156 2.67 -10.25 -21.45
CA GLN A 156 2.21 -9.06 -22.15
C GLN A 156 1.09 -9.53 -23.07
N THR A 157 -0.15 -9.26 -22.68
CA THR A 157 -1.28 -9.35 -23.59
C THR A 157 -1.16 -8.15 -24.53
N VAL A 158 -0.94 -8.42 -25.81
CA VAL A 158 -0.94 -7.45 -26.92
C VAL A 158 -2.36 -6.96 -27.18
#